data_AF-A0A5P8YVK6-F1
#
_entry.id   AF-A0A5P8YVK6-F1
#
_cell.length_a   1.000
_cell.length_b   1.000
_cell.length_c   1.000
_cell.angle_alpha   90.00
_cell.angle_beta   90.00
_cell.angle_gamma   90.00
#
_symmetry.space_group_name_H-M   'P 1'
#
loop_
_entity.id
_entity.type
_entity.pdbx_description
1 polymer ?
#
loop_
_entity_poly.entity_id
_entity_poly.type
_entity_poly.pdbx_seq_one_letter_code
_entity_poly.pdbx_strand_id
1 'polypeptide(L)'
;MSWIALSGRDIEWTCEDTFGATPADRHALLTRGSMVIETRLSPYGRPQTLLGYERRHPWSGRISLQAVPGGGVVVVLNQGTSHFHTVIPPESGARTETLRLTLSWDAPARWGRLVVERPESSGFRMIETPPPPPLMLEDIFTMIHRPQLCERDADVVFFAVSNKIEPVGPQPTLAANSRITTETGPKRVSDIREGDLVRTLGGALQPVVKVVKRNVPALGSFQPVRLRAPYLGLVRDVLVAPHQRLVIGGSEVEYIFGHETVLIPADALANGFTGLRDTKRSFVQYYQLVLPRHDALMIAGAAFESLYLGRLRRKRDMVPATLLADMDPRVFPEHVRAGYQVLRPFEAVTLAEARAA
;
A
#
# COMPACT_ATOMS: atom_id res chain seq x y z
N MET A 1 -3.25 -17.36 1.25
CA MET A 1 -3.19 -15.90 1.47
C MET A 1 -2.62 -15.65 2.86
N SER A 2 -1.87 -14.56 3.13
CA SER A 2 -1.26 -14.30 4.46
C SER A 2 -2.19 -13.53 5.42
N TRP A 3 -3.09 -12.73 4.86
CA TRP A 3 -4.10 -11.99 5.62
C TRP A 3 -5.09 -12.95 6.27
N ILE A 4 -5.32 -12.75 7.57
CA ILE A 4 -6.21 -13.57 8.39
C ILE A 4 -7.37 -12.78 8.97
N ALA A 5 -7.28 -11.44 9.02
CA ALA A 5 -8.34 -10.58 9.53
C ALA A 5 -8.33 -9.23 8.82
N LEU A 6 -9.52 -8.64 8.61
CA LEU A 6 -9.72 -7.38 7.90
C LEU A 6 -11.00 -6.68 8.41
N SER A 7 -10.88 -5.42 8.79
CA SER A 7 -11.98 -4.54 9.19
C SER A 7 -11.84 -3.20 8.47
N GLY A 8 -12.93 -2.71 7.90
CA GLY A 8 -13.05 -1.41 7.25
C GLY A 8 -14.52 -1.00 7.15
N ARG A 9 -14.82 0.15 6.54
CA ARG A 9 -16.15 0.79 6.55
C ARG A 9 -17.33 -0.16 6.26
N ASP A 10 -17.15 -1.10 5.33
CA ASP A 10 -18.20 -2.02 4.88
C ASP A 10 -17.72 -3.48 4.84
N ILE A 11 -16.66 -3.81 5.59
CA ILE A 11 -16.09 -5.15 5.59
C ILE A 11 -15.61 -5.55 6.98
N GLU A 12 -16.08 -6.71 7.43
CA GLU A 12 -15.61 -7.42 8.62
C GLU A 12 -15.36 -8.85 8.20
N TRP A 13 -14.09 -9.27 8.22
CA TRP A 13 -13.69 -10.56 7.69
C TRP A 13 -12.58 -11.17 8.53
N THR A 14 -12.69 -12.48 8.76
CA THR A 14 -11.67 -13.32 9.38
C THR A 14 -11.52 -14.62 8.60
N CYS A 15 -10.31 -15.16 8.50
CA CYS A 15 -10.02 -16.42 7.85
C CYS A 15 -10.52 -17.59 8.71
N GLU A 16 -11.48 -18.35 8.20
CA GLU A 16 -12.08 -19.49 8.90
C GLU A 16 -11.04 -20.53 9.35
N ASP A 17 -10.08 -20.88 8.47
CA ASP A 17 -9.01 -21.85 8.78
C ASP A 17 -8.11 -21.40 9.96
N THR A 18 -7.99 -20.09 10.20
CA THR A 18 -7.15 -19.56 11.28
C THR A 18 -7.93 -19.36 12.57
N PHE A 19 -9.18 -18.89 12.48
CA PHE A 19 -9.98 -18.52 13.65
C PHE A 19 -10.91 -19.63 14.13
N GLY A 20 -11.12 -20.68 13.33
CA GLY A 20 -12.01 -21.78 13.66
C GLY A 20 -13.48 -21.35 13.82
N ALA A 21 -14.31 -22.32 14.19
CA ALA A 21 -15.74 -22.08 14.40
C ALA A 21 -16.05 -21.67 15.85
N THR A 22 -15.25 -22.10 16.82
CA THR A 22 -15.56 -21.94 18.25
C THR A 22 -14.62 -20.98 18.97
N PRO A 23 -15.06 -20.35 20.09
CA PRO A 23 -14.17 -19.53 20.93
C PRO A 23 -12.93 -20.28 21.46
N ALA A 24 -13.05 -21.58 21.71
CA ALA A 24 -11.95 -22.40 22.20
C ALA A 24 -10.79 -22.45 21.19
N ASP A 25 -11.11 -22.51 19.88
CA ASP A 25 -10.12 -22.49 18.80
C ASP A 25 -9.32 -21.17 18.76
N ARG A 26 -9.92 -20.08 19.28
CA ARG A 26 -9.33 -18.73 19.28
C ARG A 26 -8.53 -18.39 20.53
N HIS A 27 -8.38 -19.34 21.45
CA HIS A 27 -7.53 -19.18 22.64
C HIS A 27 -6.03 -19.38 22.35
N ALA A 28 -5.64 -19.44 21.07
CA ALA A 28 -4.26 -19.49 20.64
C ALA A 28 -3.63 -18.09 20.47
N LEU A 29 -2.30 -18.04 20.57
CA LEU A 29 -1.49 -16.85 20.33
C LEU A 29 -0.95 -16.85 18.89
N LEU A 30 -1.16 -15.74 18.20
CA LEU A 30 -0.48 -15.42 16.95
C LEU A 30 0.94 -14.95 17.29
N THR A 31 1.87 -15.90 17.29
CA THR A 31 3.27 -15.67 17.73
C THR A 31 4.11 -14.90 16.71
N ARG A 32 3.66 -14.81 15.46
CA ARG A 32 4.33 -14.09 14.39
C ARG A 32 3.32 -13.48 13.43
N GLY A 33 3.54 -12.22 13.04
CA GLY A 33 2.63 -11.55 12.11
C GLY A 33 2.88 -10.07 11.94
N SER A 34 1.96 -9.44 11.21
CA SER A 34 1.91 -7.99 11.06
C SER A 34 0.48 -7.49 11.21
N MET A 35 0.34 -6.34 11.84
CA MET A 35 -0.86 -5.54 11.92
C MET A 35 -0.67 -4.29 11.04
N VAL A 36 -1.60 -4.06 10.12
CA VAL A 36 -1.59 -2.91 9.22
C VAL A 36 -2.82 -2.06 9.48
N ILE A 37 -2.63 -0.77 9.70
CA ILE A 37 -3.70 0.21 9.87
C ILE A 37 -3.46 1.36 8.90
N GLU A 38 -4.49 1.77 8.18
CA GLU A 38 -4.46 3.00 7.39
C GLU A 38 -5.48 4.00 7.94
N THR A 39 -5.08 5.26 8.04
CA THR A 39 -5.88 6.35 8.61
C THR A 39 -5.64 7.65 7.87
N ARG A 40 -6.61 8.56 7.94
CA ARG A 40 -6.42 9.97 7.59
C ARG A 40 -6.07 10.77 8.84
N LEU A 41 -4.93 11.45 8.83
CA LEU A 41 -4.48 12.29 9.92
C LEU A 41 -5.43 13.46 10.12
N SER A 42 -5.79 13.71 11.37
CA SER A 42 -6.67 14.82 11.73
C SER A 42 -6.06 16.16 11.33
N PRO A 43 -6.81 17.04 10.62
CA PRO A 43 -6.33 18.37 10.28
C PRO A 43 -6.24 19.30 11.50
N TYR A 44 -6.90 18.93 12.61
CA TYR A 44 -7.01 19.74 13.82
C TYR A 44 -5.85 19.55 14.80
N GLY A 45 -4.84 18.75 14.45
CA GLY A 45 -3.66 18.56 15.28
C GLY A 45 -3.95 17.92 16.64
N ARG A 46 -4.95 17.04 16.72
CA ARG A 46 -5.22 16.20 17.91
C ARG A 46 -4.69 14.77 17.74
N PRO A 47 -4.32 14.07 18.82
CA PRO A 47 -4.09 12.63 18.76
C PRO A 47 -5.35 11.88 18.31
N GLN A 48 -5.17 10.81 17.54
CA GLN A 48 -6.24 9.92 17.07
C GLN A 48 -5.98 8.50 17.58
N THR A 49 -7.00 7.87 18.16
CA THR A 49 -6.94 6.45 18.54
C THR A 49 -7.17 5.61 17.30
N LEU A 50 -6.12 4.96 16.82
CA LEU A 50 -6.16 4.09 15.64
C LEU A 50 -6.79 2.74 15.95
N LEU A 51 -6.49 2.21 17.14
CA LEU A 51 -7.04 0.96 17.66
C LEU A 51 -6.82 0.89 19.16
N GLY A 52 -7.90 0.82 19.93
CA GLY A 52 -7.89 0.57 21.37
C GLY A 52 -8.77 -0.63 21.72
N TYR A 53 -8.26 -1.56 22.52
CA TYR A 53 -9.03 -2.68 23.06
C TYR A 53 -8.41 -3.19 24.36
N GLU A 54 -9.27 -3.56 25.31
CA GLU A 54 -8.89 -4.14 26.60
C GLU A 54 -9.60 -5.47 26.84
N ARG A 55 -8.82 -6.49 27.22
CA ARG A 55 -9.28 -7.81 27.61
C ARG A 55 -9.12 -8.00 29.12
N ARG A 56 -10.11 -8.59 29.78
CA ARG A 56 -10.03 -9.00 31.21
C ARG A 56 -9.77 -10.50 31.42
N HIS A 57 -10.31 -11.36 30.57
CA HIS A 57 -10.18 -12.82 30.64
C HIS A 57 -9.58 -13.39 29.34
N PRO A 58 -8.72 -14.43 29.39
CA PRO A 58 -8.32 -15.19 30.58
C PRO A 58 -7.30 -14.46 31.46
N TRP A 59 -6.61 -13.46 30.92
CA TRP A 59 -5.73 -12.53 31.64
C TRP A 59 -5.86 -11.12 31.08
N SER A 60 -5.41 -10.13 31.85
CA SER A 60 -5.41 -8.73 31.41
C SER A 60 -4.61 -8.58 30.11
N GLY A 61 -5.21 -7.90 29.13
CA GLY A 61 -4.58 -7.57 27.86
C GLY A 61 -5.00 -6.17 27.45
N ARG A 62 -4.09 -5.41 26.84
CA ARG A 62 -4.42 -4.12 26.24
C ARG A 62 -3.66 -3.94 24.94
N ILE A 63 -4.32 -3.38 23.95
CA ILE A 63 -3.73 -2.86 22.73
C ILE A 63 -4.19 -1.41 22.57
N SER A 64 -3.24 -0.51 22.35
CA SER A 64 -3.49 0.91 22.14
C SER A 64 -2.50 1.45 21.11
N LEU A 65 -3.01 1.80 19.93
CA LEU A 65 -2.25 2.42 18.85
C LEU A 65 -2.83 3.82 18.62
N GLN A 66 -1.97 4.83 18.69
CA GLN A 66 -2.38 6.22 18.54
C GLN A 66 -1.49 6.93 17.53
N ALA A 67 -2.10 7.68 16.61
CA ALA A 67 -1.38 8.65 15.79
C ALA A 67 -1.35 9.99 16.52
N VAL A 68 -0.20 10.65 16.55
CA VAL A 68 -0.03 12.00 17.09
C VAL A 68 0.18 13.01 15.95
N PRO A 69 -0.09 14.30 16.20
CA PRO A 69 0.11 15.35 15.20
C PRO A 69 1.50 15.31 14.57
N GLY A 70 1.59 15.52 13.26
CA GLY A 70 2.83 15.37 12.49
C GLY A 70 3.17 13.93 12.09
N GLY A 71 2.26 12.98 12.29
CA GLY A 71 2.39 11.60 11.81
C GLY A 71 3.31 10.72 12.66
N GLY A 72 3.51 11.07 13.93
CA GLY A 72 4.12 10.17 14.90
C GLY A 72 3.12 9.08 15.30
N VAL A 73 3.62 7.94 15.77
CA VAL A 73 2.77 6.85 16.26
C VAL A 73 3.28 6.34 17.59
N VAL A 74 2.36 6.17 18.53
CA VAL A 74 2.59 5.56 19.84
C VAL A 74 1.89 4.21 19.87
N VAL A 75 2.60 3.17 20.30
CA VAL A 75 2.06 1.82 20.46
C VAL A 75 2.30 1.38 21.89
N VAL A 76 1.23 0.93 22.55
CA VAL A 76 1.27 0.32 23.89
C VAL A 76 0.54 -1.01 23.83
N LEU A 77 1.23 -2.08 24.24
CA LEU A 77 0.67 -3.42 24.38
C LEU A 77 0.93 -3.93 25.80
N ASN A 78 -0.09 -4.49 26.44
CA ASN A 78 0.04 -5.18 27.73
C ASN A 78 -0.49 -6.61 27.60
N GLN A 79 0.20 -7.57 28.22
CA GLN A 79 -0.28 -8.93 28.37
C GLN A 79 0.18 -9.51 29.71
N GLY A 80 -0.75 -9.66 30.66
CA GLY A 80 -0.42 -10.03 32.03
C GLY A 80 0.52 -9.00 32.66
N THR A 81 1.73 -9.44 33.04
CA THR A 81 2.80 -8.59 33.60
C THR A 81 3.74 -8.01 32.55
N SER A 82 3.59 -8.39 31.27
CA SER A 82 4.41 -7.87 30.18
C SER A 82 3.87 -6.53 29.70
N HIS A 83 4.78 -5.55 29.62
CA HIS A 83 4.49 -4.20 29.13
C HIS A 83 5.41 -3.90 27.95
N PHE A 84 4.81 -3.54 26.83
CA PHE A 84 5.51 -3.11 25.63
C PHE A 84 5.05 -1.69 25.27
N HIS A 85 6.02 -0.82 25.02
CA HIS A 85 5.76 0.52 24.52
C HIS A 85 6.83 0.87 23.47
N THR A 86 6.40 1.54 22.40
CA THR A 86 7.32 2.09 21.40
C THR A 86 6.71 3.33 20.76
N VAL A 87 7.57 4.21 20.26
CA VAL A 87 7.18 5.46 19.62
C VAL A 87 8.02 5.64 18.37
N ILE A 88 7.36 5.96 17.27
CA ILE A 88 8.02 6.55 16.10
C ILE A 88 7.66 8.05 16.08
N PRO A 89 8.63 8.97 16.19
CA PRO A 89 8.36 10.39 16.34
C PRO A 89 7.69 10.97 15.09
N PRO A 90 7.01 12.13 15.16
CA PRO A 90 6.48 12.81 13.99
C PRO A 90 7.60 13.23 13.02
N GLU A 91 7.24 13.56 11.78
CA GLU A 91 8.18 14.11 10.80
C GLU A 91 7.82 15.57 10.50
N SER A 92 8.80 16.46 10.66
CA SER A 92 8.62 17.87 10.33
C SER A 92 8.28 18.05 8.85
N GLY A 93 7.29 18.90 8.55
CA GLY A 93 6.93 19.28 7.18
C GLY A 93 6.05 18.28 6.42
N ALA A 94 5.58 17.22 7.07
CA ALA A 94 4.65 16.28 6.47
C ALA A 94 3.25 16.91 6.26
N ARG A 95 2.85 17.07 5.00
CA ARG A 95 1.52 17.61 4.59
C ARG A 95 0.53 16.53 4.12
N THR A 96 0.91 15.26 4.13
CA THR A 96 0.05 14.18 3.62
C THR A 96 -1.07 13.85 4.59
N GLU A 97 -2.26 13.63 4.07
CA GLU A 97 -3.43 13.27 4.85
C GLU A 97 -3.41 11.79 5.25
N THR A 98 -2.92 10.88 4.39
CA THR A 98 -3.00 9.43 4.67
C THR A 98 -1.72 8.87 5.28
N LEU A 99 -1.88 8.13 6.38
CA LEU A 99 -0.82 7.41 7.08
C LEU A 99 -1.12 5.91 7.06
N ARG A 100 -0.14 5.09 6.69
CA ARG A 100 -0.20 3.63 6.85
C ARG A 100 0.83 3.17 7.87
N LEU A 101 0.36 2.49 8.90
CA LEU A 101 1.16 1.88 9.96
C LEU A 101 1.30 0.38 9.71
N THR A 102 2.50 -0.18 9.92
CA THR A 102 2.73 -1.62 9.98
C THR A 102 3.51 -1.97 11.24
N LEU A 103 2.85 -2.58 12.22
CA LEU A 103 3.49 -3.18 13.39
C LEU A 103 3.73 -4.66 13.10
N SER A 104 4.97 -5.13 13.25
CA SER A 104 5.37 -6.52 12.98
C SER A 104 6.02 -7.13 14.21
N TRP A 105 5.77 -8.42 14.46
CA TRP A 105 6.35 -9.15 15.59
C TRP A 105 6.70 -10.58 15.21
N ASP A 106 7.76 -11.09 15.82
CA ASP A 106 8.17 -12.49 15.81
C ASP A 106 8.60 -12.85 17.23
N ALA A 107 7.68 -13.40 18.02
CA ALA A 107 7.89 -13.68 19.43
C ALA A 107 8.98 -14.76 19.66
N PRO A 108 9.04 -15.88 18.90
CA PRO A 108 10.14 -16.83 18.99
C PRO A 108 11.51 -16.22 18.70
N ALA A 109 11.60 -15.34 17.69
CA ALA A 109 12.84 -14.64 17.37
C ALA A 109 13.13 -13.45 18.29
N ARG A 110 12.23 -13.12 19.23
CA ARG A 110 12.27 -11.92 20.06
C ARG A 110 12.52 -10.64 19.25
N TRP A 111 11.74 -10.46 18.19
CA TRP A 111 11.92 -9.35 17.26
C TRP A 111 10.63 -8.57 17.03
N GLY A 112 10.76 -7.26 16.82
CA GLY A 112 9.66 -6.40 16.41
C GLY A 112 10.09 -5.20 15.60
N ARG A 113 9.15 -4.68 14.83
CA ARG A 113 9.37 -3.55 13.93
C ARG A 113 8.12 -2.70 13.82
N LEU A 114 8.29 -1.39 13.86
CA LEU A 114 7.25 -0.42 13.59
C LEU A 114 7.61 0.38 12.33
N VAL A 115 6.70 0.40 11.36
CA VAL A 115 6.87 1.14 10.10
C VAL A 115 5.72 2.11 9.91
N VAL A 116 6.05 3.34 9.53
CA VAL A 116 5.09 4.36 9.11
C VAL A 116 5.39 4.76 7.67
N GLU A 117 4.37 4.66 6.83
CA GLU A 117 4.40 4.96 5.40
C GLU A 117 3.37 6.04 5.08
N ARG A 118 3.68 6.84 4.06
CA ARG A 118 2.70 7.70 3.40
C ARG A 118 2.47 7.11 2.02
N PRO A 119 1.31 6.50 1.74
CA PRO A 119 1.10 5.77 0.50
C PRO A 119 1.36 6.57 -0.79
N GLU A 120 1.18 7.90 -0.74
CA GLU A 120 1.43 8.82 -1.86
C GLU A 120 2.93 9.13 -2.09
N SER A 121 3.77 8.83 -1.10
CA SER A 121 5.21 9.08 -1.10
C SER A 121 5.99 7.77 -1.26
N SER A 122 7.18 7.84 -1.85
CA SER A 122 8.04 6.66 -2.06
C SER A 122 8.86 6.25 -0.83
N GLY A 123 8.80 7.01 0.26
CA GLY A 123 9.60 6.80 1.47
C GLY A 123 8.79 6.21 2.61
N PHE A 124 9.49 5.52 3.52
CA PHE A 124 8.93 5.03 4.78
C PHE A 124 9.93 5.24 5.91
N ARG A 125 9.41 5.29 7.13
CA ARG A 125 10.20 5.34 8.36
C ARG A 125 10.03 4.04 9.10
N MET A 126 11.12 3.55 9.67
CA MET A 126 11.19 2.23 10.27
C MET A 126 12.04 2.31 11.52
N ILE A 127 11.57 1.67 12.59
CA ILE A 127 12.36 1.42 13.79
C ILE A 127 12.24 -0.07 14.14
N GLU A 128 13.31 -0.64 14.66
CA GLU A 128 13.22 -1.87 15.44
C GLU A 128 12.65 -1.52 16.82
N THR A 129 11.83 -2.41 17.36
CA THR A 129 11.18 -2.22 18.65
C THR A 129 11.74 -3.21 19.66
N PRO A 130 11.54 -3.01 20.97
CA PRO A 130 11.57 -4.13 21.90
C PRO A 130 10.68 -5.29 21.41
N PRO A 131 10.89 -6.54 21.83
CA PRO A 131 10.06 -7.65 21.37
C PRO A 131 8.59 -7.43 21.77
N PRO A 132 7.65 -7.28 20.82
CA PRO A 132 6.24 -7.12 21.14
C PRO A 132 5.67 -8.45 21.64
N PRO A 133 4.73 -8.45 22.61
CA PRO A 133 4.01 -9.66 22.98
C PRO A 133 3.18 -10.18 21.78
N PRO A 134 2.97 -11.50 21.68
CA PRO A 134 2.10 -12.07 20.66
C PRO A 134 0.63 -11.67 20.90
N LEU A 135 -0.17 -11.64 19.83
CA LEU A 135 -1.59 -11.29 19.95
C LEU A 135 -2.46 -12.54 20.10
N MET A 136 -3.52 -12.50 20.90
CA MET A 136 -4.48 -13.62 20.98
C MET A 136 -5.46 -13.55 19.81
N LEU A 137 -5.80 -14.70 19.23
CA LEU A 137 -6.76 -14.74 18.12
C LEU A 137 -8.14 -14.23 18.54
N GLU A 138 -8.61 -14.52 19.76
CA GLU A 138 -9.88 -13.97 20.26
C GLU A 138 -9.88 -12.44 20.36
N ASP A 139 -8.73 -11.81 20.65
CA ASP A 139 -8.62 -10.34 20.67
C ASP A 139 -8.79 -9.80 19.26
N ILE A 140 -8.09 -10.39 18.29
CA ILE A 140 -8.19 -9.97 16.89
C ILE A 140 -9.63 -10.17 16.41
N PHE A 141 -10.24 -11.32 16.68
CA PHE A 141 -11.62 -11.61 16.31
C PHE A 141 -12.60 -10.58 16.89
N THR A 142 -12.43 -10.25 18.17
CA THR A 142 -13.23 -9.23 18.87
C THR A 142 -13.05 -7.85 18.25
N MET A 143 -11.81 -7.44 17.92
CA MET A 143 -11.52 -6.17 17.28
C MET A 143 -12.07 -6.03 15.84
N ILE A 144 -12.43 -7.15 15.19
CA ILE A 144 -13.06 -7.17 13.87
C ILE A 144 -14.58 -7.20 13.97
N HIS A 145 -15.15 -8.12 14.76
CA HIS A 145 -16.58 -8.45 14.76
C HIS A 145 -17.37 -7.85 15.93
N ARG A 146 -16.70 -7.16 16.86
CA ARG A 146 -17.33 -6.48 18.00
C ARG A 146 -16.79 -5.05 18.16
N PRO A 147 -16.91 -4.20 17.11
CA PRO A 147 -16.34 -2.85 17.11
C PRO A 147 -16.79 -1.98 18.29
N GLN A 148 -17.98 -2.24 18.87
CA GLN A 148 -18.49 -1.58 20.07
C GLN A 148 -17.65 -1.80 21.34
N LEU A 149 -16.77 -2.82 21.35
CA LEU A 149 -15.83 -3.08 22.44
C LEU A 149 -14.46 -2.43 22.19
N CYS A 150 -14.32 -1.68 21.09
CA CYS A 150 -13.06 -1.08 20.68
C CYS A 150 -13.18 0.43 20.55
N GLU A 151 -12.07 1.11 20.79
CA GLU A 151 -11.92 2.53 20.51
C GLU A 151 -11.23 2.71 19.15
N ARG A 152 -11.84 3.50 18.27
CA ARG A 152 -11.31 3.81 16.95
C ARG A 152 -11.87 5.15 16.45
N ASP A 153 -11.00 6.07 16.05
CA ASP A 153 -11.42 7.31 15.38
C ASP A 153 -12.05 7.01 14.01
N ALA A 154 -13.02 7.83 13.60
CA ALA A 154 -13.76 7.67 12.34
C ALA A 154 -12.87 7.82 11.08
N ASP A 155 -11.68 8.41 11.22
CA ASP A 155 -10.73 8.61 10.13
C ASP A 155 -9.89 7.35 9.82
N VAL A 156 -9.98 6.30 10.65
CA VAL A 156 -9.33 5.01 10.38
C VAL A 156 -10.03 4.36 9.20
N VAL A 157 -9.29 4.21 8.10
CA VAL A 157 -9.79 3.68 6.83
C VAL A 157 -9.97 2.17 6.91
N PHE A 158 -8.95 1.46 7.40
CA PHE A 158 -9.03 0.02 7.65
C PHE A 158 -7.98 -0.44 8.66
N PHE A 159 -8.22 -1.63 9.21
CA PHE A 159 -7.32 -2.40 10.05
C PHE A 159 -7.27 -3.84 9.54
N ALA A 160 -6.07 -4.42 9.41
CA ALA A 160 -5.86 -5.78 8.92
C ALA A 160 -4.76 -6.51 9.69
N VAL A 161 -4.87 -7.82 9.81
CA VAL A 161 -3.84 -8.69 10.42
C VAL A 161 -3.41 -9.78 9.46
N SER A 162 -2.10 -10.00 9.39
CA SER A 162 -1.44 -11.04 8.62
C SER A 162 -0.68 -11.99 9.56
N ASN A 163 -0.68 -13.28 9.24
CA ASN A 163 0.14 -14.29 9.93
C ASN A 163 1.59 -14.35 9.39
N LYS A 164 1.98 -13.38 8.55
CA LYS A 164 3.36 -13.19 8.09
C LYS A 164 3.84 -11.80 8.43
N ILE A 165 5.17 -11.64 8.47
CA ILE A 165 5.79 -10.31 8.47
C ILE A 165 5.55 -9.69 7.09
N GLU A 166 4.70 -8.68 7.04
CA GLU A 166 4.33 -8.00 5.80
C GLU A 166 5.47 -7.07 5.32
N PRO A 167 5.78 -7.06 4.01
CA PRO A 167 6.79 -6.19 3.45
C PRO A 167 6.28 -4.75 3.34
N VAL A 168 7.21 -3.80 3.42
CA VAL A 168 6.94 -2.35 3.38
C VAL A 168 7.69 -1.67 2.24
N GLY A 169 7.48 -0.37 2.03
CA GLY A 169 8.16 0.40 0.99
C GLY A 169 7.46 0.31 -0.37
N PRO A 170 8.20 0.40 -1.50
CA PRO A 170 7.61 0.42 -2.83
C PRO A 170 6.66 -0.76 -3.08
N GLN A 171 5.41 -0.46 -3.44
CA GLN A 171 4.35 -1.45 -3.61
C GLN A 171 4.01 -1.67 -5.09
N PRO A 172 3.64 -2.89 -5.49
CA PRO A 172 3.08 -3.14 -6.80
C PRO A 172 1.67 -2.58 -6.91
N THR A 173 1.27 -2.24 -8.14
CA THR A 173 0.06 -1.43 -8.39
C THR A 173 -0.74 -1.85 -9.61
N LEU A 174 -0.27 -2.79 -10.44
CA LEU A 174 -0.98 -3.26 -11.63
C LEU A 174 -1.73 -4.55 -11.32
N ALA A 175 -3.03 -4.63 -11.62
CA ALA A 175 -3.75 -5.90 -11.47
C ALA A 175 -3.20 -6.97 -12.43
N ALA A 176 -3.36 -8.24 -12.07
CA ALA A 176 -2.81 -9.38 -12.81
C ALA A 176 -3.10 -9.39 -14.32
N ASN A 177 -4.27 -8.88 -14.72
CA ASN A 177 -4.73 -8.88 -16.11
C ASN A 177 -4.27 -7.66 -16.93
N SER A 178 -3.57 -6.69 -16.32
CA SER A 178 -3.01 -5.53 -17.03
C SER A 178 -2.08 -5.97 -18.14
N ARG A 179 -2.32 -5.50 -19.37
CA ARG A 179 -1.56 -5.91 -20.56
C ARG A 179 -0.45 -4.92 -20.88
N ILE A 180 0.79 -5.36 -20.70
CA ILE A 180 2.01 -4.61 -20.97
C ILE A 180 2.47 -4.94 -22.39
N THR A 181 2.81 -3.92 -23.17
CA THR A 181 3.39 -4.10 -24.50
C THR A 181 4.81 -4.65 -24.37
N THR A 182 5.07 -5.82 -24.94
CA THR A 182 6.41 -6.42 -25.04
C THR A 182 6.90 -6.39 -26.49
N GLU A 183 8.14 -6.81 -26.70
CA GLU A 183 8.71 -7.00 -28.05
C GLU A 183 7.81 -7.86 -28.95
N THR A 184 7.25 -8.94 -28.39
CA THR A 184 6.41 -9.92 -29.09
C THR A 184 4.90 -9.62 -29.01
N GLY A 185 4.51 -8.42 -28.57
CA GLY A 185 3.11 -7.98 -28.46
C GLY A 185 2.60 -7.85 -27.01
N PRO A 186 1.30 -7.58 -26.78
CA PRO A 186 0.79 -7.35 -25.43
C PRO A 186 0.70 -8.62 -24.58
N LYS A 187 1.35 -8.63 -23.41
CA LYS A 187 1.36 -9.74 -22.45
C LYS A 187 0.77 -9.30 -21.11
N ARG A 188 0.06 -10.19 -20.40
CA ARG A 188 -0.41 -9.88 -19.04
C ARG A 188 0.78 -9.71 -18.10
N VAL A 189 0.72 -8.74 -17.21
CA VAL A 189 1.77 -8.53 -16.21
C VAL A 189 2.01 -9.77 -15.34
N SER A 190 0.99 -10.59 -15.09
CA SER A 190 1.12 -11.87 -14.37
C SER A 190 2.00 -12.88 -15.08
N ASP A 191 2.16 -12.76 -16.40
CA ASP A 191 2.88 -13.72 -17.24
C ASP A 191 4.30 -13.24 -17.56
N ILE A 192 4.60 -11.95 -17.30
CA ILE A 192 5.91 -11.34 -17.50
C ILE A 192 6.94 -12.00 -16.57
N ARG A 193 8.14 -12.23 -17.10
CA ARG A 193 9.28 -12.80 -16.36
C ARG A 193 10.45 -11.82 -16.36
N GLU A 194 11.36 -12.01 -15.41
CA GLU A 194 12.66 -11.33 -15.42
C GLU A 194 13.38 -11.65 -16.74
N GLY A 195 13.96 -10.62 -17.38
CA GLY A 195 14.58 -10.70 -18.70
C GLY A 195 13.64 -10.40 -19.88
N ASP A 196 12.32 -10.47 -19.73
CA ASP A 196 11.38 -10.11 -20.81
C ASP A 196 11.60 -8.64 -21.23
N LEU A 197 11.54 -8.36 -22.54
CA LEU A 197 11.68 -7.01 -23.10
C LEU A 197 10.32 -6.30 -23.16
N VAL A 198 10.16 -5.23 -22.40
CA VAL A 198 8.96 -4.38 -22.39
C VAL A 198 9.19 -3.07 -23.13
N ARG A 199 8.16 -2.58 -23.81
CA ARG A 199 8.21 -1.30 -24.53
C ARG A 199 7.87 -0.15 -23.58
N THR A 200 8.73 0.85 -23.55
CA THR A 200 8.50 2.10 -22.79
C THR A 200 7.92 3.20 -23.67
N LEU A 201 7.48 4.30 -23.06
CA LEU A 201 6.82 5.43 -23.75
C LEU A 201 7.67 5.99 -24.92
N GLY A 202 8.99 6.06 -24.76
CA GLY A 202 9.90 6.49 -25.84
C GLY A 202 10.11 5.46 -26.96
N GLY A 203 9.40 4.33 -26.93
CA GLY A 203 9.48 3.24 -27.92
C GLY A 203 10.63 2.27 -27.68
N ALA A 204 11.56 2.57 -26.77
CA ALA A 204 12.67 1.70 -26.41
C ALA A 204 12.19 0.40 -25.74
N LEU A 205 12.89 -0.70 -26.00
CA LEU A 205 12.74 -1.95 -25.28
C LEU A 205 13.68 -1.96 -24.08
N GLN A 206 13.15 -2.28 -22.89
CA GLN A 206 13.95 -2.46 -21.67
C GLN A 206 13.71 -3.86 -21.09
N PRO A 207 14.77 -4.54 -20.62
CA PRO A 207 14.61 -5.81 -19.94
C PRO A 207 14.02 -5.60 -18.54
N VAL A 208 13.09 -6.47 -18.15
CA VAL A 208 12.57 -6.49 -16.78
C VAL A 208 13.64 -7.04 -15.83
N VAL A 209 14.03 -6.27 -14.83
CA VAL A 209 15.04 -6.69 -13.83
C VAL A 209 14.40 -7.52 -12.72
N LYS A 210 13.21 -7.12 -12.27
CA LYS A 210 12.47 -7.81 -11.20
C LYS A 210 10.98 -7.68 -11.45
N VAL A 211 10.24 -8.77 -11.24
CA VAL A 211 8.78 -8.74 -11.16
C VAL A 211 8.38 -8.81 -9.69
N VAL A 212 7.75 -7.75 -9.20
CA VAL A 212 7.25 -7.67 -7.82
C VAL A 212 5.77 -7.99 -7.82
N LYS A 213 5.30 -8.81 -6.88
CA LYS A 213 3.87 -9.08 -6.69
C LYS A 213 3.50 -9.16 -5.22
N ARG A 214 2.28 -8.73 -4.88
CA ARG A 214 1.76 -8.77 -3.51
C ARG A 214 0.24 -8.94 -3.51
N ASN A 215 -0.26 -9.77 -2.61
CA ASN A 215 -1.69 -9.83 -2.27
C ASN A 215 -1.96 -8.86 -1.11
N VAL A 216 -2.93 -7.98 -1.27
CA VAL A 216 -3.28 -6.94 -0.27
C VAL A 216 -4.79 -6.86 -0.09
N PRO A 217 -5.29 -6.36 1.06
CA PRO A 217 -6.69 -6.01 1.21
C PRO A 217 -7.07 -4.95 0.17
N ALA A 218 -8.24 -5.05 -0.44
CA ALA A 218 -8.71 -4.10 -1.44
C ALA A 218 -9.39 -2.86 -0.79
N LEU A 219 -8.72 -2.25 0.19
CA LEU A 219 -9.19 -1.10 0.96
C LEU A 219 -8.16 0.03 0.98
N GLY A 220 -8.62 1.25 1.24
CA GLY A 220 -7.77 2.45 1.33
C GLY A 220 -6.86 2.60 0.12
N SER A 221 -5.57 2.80 0.35
CA SER A 221 -4.54 2.98 -0.67
C SER A 221 -4.21 1.70 -1.46
N PHE A 222 -4.86 0.59 -1.15
CA PHE A 222 -4.84 -0.64 -1.95
C PHE A 222 -6.14 -0.88 -2.72
N GLN A 223 -7.19 -0.08 -2.50
CA GLN A 223 -8.47 -0.24 -3.15
C GLN A 223 -8.35 -0.05 -4.66
N PRO A 224 -8.67 -1.05 -5.49
CA PRO A 224 -8.47 -0.93 -6.92
C PRO A 224 -9.30 0.19 -7.55
N VAL A 225 -8.70 0.89 -8.50
CA VAL A 225 -9.36 1.84 -9.39
C VAL A 225 -9.36 1.25 -10.80
N ARG A 226 -10.57 1.08 -11.36
CA ARG A 226 -10.76 0.72 -12.76
C ARG A 226 -10.75 1.99 -13.59
N LEU A 227 -9.67 2.21 -14.32
CA LEU A 227 -9.56 3.24 -15.34
C LEU A 227 -10.27 2.75 -16.60
N ARG A 228 -11.11 3.59 -17.18
CA ARG A 228 -11.99 3.22 -18.29
C ARG A 228 -11.43 3.69 -19.63
N ALA A 229 -11.50 2.81 -20.63
CA ALA A 229 -11.33 3.25 -22.01
C ALA A 229 -12.58 4.03 -22.49
N PRO A 230 -12.43 4.99 -23.44
CA PRO A 230 -11.20 5.34 -24.16
C PRO A 230 -10.40 6.51 -23.53
N TYR A 231 -10.67 6.89 -22.27
CA TYR A 231 -10.05 8.07 -21.68
C TYR A 231 -8.52 7.98 -21.63
N LEU A 232 -7.86 9.10 -21.90
CA LEU A 232 -6.41 9.27 -21.80
C LEU A 232 -5.60 8.24 -22.63
N GLY A 233 -6.13 7.84 -23.80
CA GLY A 233 -5.46 6.94 -24.74
C GLY A 233 -5.57 5.46 -24.39
N LEU A 234 -6.34 5.09 -23.37
CA LEU A 234 -6.61 3.70 -23.06
C LEU A 234 -7.45 3.05 -24.17
N VAL A 235 -7.01 1.91 -24.68
CA VAL A 235 -7.79 1.10 -25.64
C VAL A 235 -8.60 -0.01 -24.96
N ARG A 236 -8.40 -0.19 -23.65
CA ARG A 236 -9.15 -1.12 -22.80
C ARG A 236 -9.09 -0.68 -21.35
N ASP A 237 -10.08 -1.07 -20.56
CA ASP A 237 -10.07 -0.84 -19.12
C ASP A 237 -8.84 -1.48 -18.45
N VAL A 238 -8.29 -0.80 -17.46
CA VAL A 238 -7.16 -1.27 -16.65
C VAL A 238 -7.51 -1.11 -15.18
N LEU A 239 -7.22 -2.13 -14.39
CA LEU A 239 -7.39 -2.11 -12.94
C LEU A 239 -6.02 -1.87 -12.29
N VAL A 240 -5.92 -0.82 -11.48
CA VAL A 240 -4.66 -0.41 -10.83
C VAL A 240 -4.91 0.04 -9.39
N ALA A 241 -3.87 0.09 -8.57
CA ALA A 241 -3.93 0.73 -7.27
C ALA A 241 -4.05 2.26 -7.41
N PRO A 242 -4.62 2.97 -6.41
CA PRO A 242 -4.87 4.42 -6.45
C PRO A 242 -3.65 5.27 -6.82
N HIS A 243 -2.49 4.88 -6.31
CA HIS A 243 -1.23 5.63 -6.46
C HIS A 243 -0.46 5.30 -7.75
N GLN A 244 -0.98 4.41 -8.59
CA GLN A 244 -0.41 4.21 -9.92
C GLN A 244 -0.56 5.50 -10.73
N ARG A 245 0.52 5.97 -11.33
CA ARG A 245 0.52 7.19 -12.13
C ARG A 245 0.54 6.87 -13.62
N LEU A 246 -0.34 7.53 -14.37
CA LEU A 246 -0.27 7.65 -15.81
C LEU A 246 0.70 8.76 -16.17
N VAL A 247 1.41 8.61 -17.28
CA VAL A 247 2.32 9.61 -17.85
C VAL A 247 1.64 10.19 -19.07
N ILE A 248 1.25 11.46 -19.00
CA ILE A 248 0.46 12.12 -20.04
C ILE A 248 1.24 13.32 -20.57
N GLY A 249 1.45 13.37 -21.88
CA GLY A 249 2.06 14.51 -22.57
C GLY A 249 1.27 14.91 -23.81
N GLY A 250 1.74 15.93 -24.52
CA GLY A 250 1.12 16.47 -25.73
C GLY A 250 0.75 17.95 -25.61
N SER A 251 0.36 18.56 -26.74
CA SER A 251 0.14 20.01 -26.85
C SER A 251 -0.85 20.59 -25.85
N GLU A 252 -1.92 19.85 -25.52
CA GLU A 252 -2.90 20.31 -24.51
C GLU A 252 -2.31 20.37 -23.10
N VAL A 253 -1.41 19.44 -22.76
CA VAL A 253 -0.74 19.44 -21.45
C VAL A 253 0.17 20.65 -21.36
N GLU A 254 0.91 20.92 -22.43
CA GLU A 254 1.76 22.10 -22.54
C GLU A 254 0.95 23.39 -22.45
N TYR A 255 -0.19 23.45 -23.15
CA TYR A 255 -1.08 24.61 -23.12
C TYR A 255 -1.73 24.86 -21.75
N ILE A 256 -2.25 23.82 -21.09
CA ILE A 256 -3.01 23.95 -19.83
C ILE A 256 -2.08 24.10 -18.62
N PHE A 257 -0.98 23.34 -18.58
CA PHE A 257 -0.12 23.25 -17.39
C PHE A 257 1.26 23.85 -17.58
N GLY A 258 1.64 24.28 -18.79
CA GLY A 258 2.99 24.77 -19.08
C GLY A 258 4.08 23.70 -18.97
N HIS A 259 3.71 22.42 -19.06
CA HIS A 259 4.63 21.29 -18.97
C HIS A 259 4.41 20.33 -20.14
N GLU A 260 5.48 19.81 -20.74
CA GLU A 260 5.37 18.82 -21.82
C GLU A 260 4.76 17.49 -21.38
N THR A 261 4.94 17.14 -20.10
CA THR A 261 4.50 15.88 -19.51
C THR A 261 4.13 16.05 -18.04
N VAL A 262 3.01 15.45 -17.67
CA VAL A 262 2.47 15.42 -16.31
C VAL A 262 2.18 14.00 -15.86
N LEU A 263 2.09 13.80 -14.55
CA LEU A 263 1.70 12.55 -13.93
C LEU A 263 0.28 12.66 -13.38
N ILE A 264 -0.57 11.67 -13.67
CA ILE A 264 -1.93 11.61 -13.14
C ILE A 264 -2.07 10.34 -12.28
N PRO A 265 -2.22 10.45 -10.95
CA PRO A 265 -2.56 9.31 -10.10
C PRO A 265 -3.93 8.74 -10.50
N ALA A 266 -4.09 7.42 -10.50
CA ALA A 266 -5.35 6.76 -10.81
C ALA A 266 -6.48 7.23 -9.86
N ASP A 267 -6.15 7.54 -8.61
CA ASP A 267 -7.10 8.08 -7.63
C ASP A 267 -7.74 9.41 -8.05
N ALA A 268 -6.97 10.28 -8.72
CA ALA A 268 -7.44 11.56 -9.24
C ALA A 268 -8.45 11.39 -10.38
N LEU A 269 -8.49 10.21 -11.01
CA LEU A 269 -9.42 9.85 -12.08
C LEU A 269 -10.63 9.05 -11.55
N ALA A 270 -10.70 8.73 -10.25
CA ALA A 270 -11.80 7.97 -9.67
C ALA A 270 -13.06 8.82 -9.45
N ASN A 271 -13.51 9.53 -10.49
CA ASN A 271 -14.59 10.53 -10.46
C ASN A 271 -15.97 10.00 -10.89
N GLY A 272 -16.10 8.70 -11.16
CA GLY A 272 -17.37 8.11 -11.64
C GLY A 272 -17.45 7.98 -13.16
N PHE A 273 -16.60 8.70 -13.90
CA PHE A 273 -16.65 8.74 -15.36
C PHE A 273 -15.39 8.12 -15.98
N THR A 274 -14.22 8.71 -15.74
CA THR A 274 -12.92 8.23 -16.27
C THR A 274 -12.38 7.05 -15.48
N GLY A 275 -12.74 6.96 -14.20
CA GLY A 275 -12.35 5.89 -13.31
C GLY A 275 -13.41 5.56 -12.27
N LEU A 276 -13.45 4.30 -11.85
CA LEU A 276 -14.38 3.76 -10.86
C LEU A 276 -13.61 3.01 -9.79
N ARG A 277 -13.84 3.34 -8.51
CA ARG A 277 -13.35 2.51 -7.40
C ARG A 277 -14.05 1.16 -7.42
N ASP A 278 -13.28 0.11 -7.19
CA ASP A 278 -13.79 -1.23 -7.03
C ASP A 278 -14.10 -1.51 -5.56
N THR A 279 -15.36 -1.76 -5.27
CA THR A 279 -15.88 -2.06 -3.93
C THR A 279 -16.25 -3.53 -3.76
N LYS A 280 -16.12 -4.35 -4.81
CA LYS A 280 -16.62 -5.74 -4.80
C LYS A 280 -15.59 -6.76 -4.32
N ARG A 281 -14.30 -6.38 -4.29
CA ARG A 281 -13.20 -7.28 -3.93
C ARG A 281 -12.80 -7.04 -2.47
N SER A 282 -12.61 -8.11 -1.71
CA SER A 282 -11.99 -8.03 -0.37
C SER A 282 -10.45 -7.99 -0.46
N PHE A 283 -9.89 -8.66 -1.47
CA PHE A 283 -8.45 -8.76 -1.69
C PHE A 283 -8.12 -8.62 -3.18
N VAL A 284 -6.90 -8.14 -3.46
CA VAL A 284 -6.39 -7.98 -4.82
C VAL A 284 -4.92 -8.37 -4.87
N GLN A 285 -4.51 -9.01 -5.98
CA GLN A 285 -3.12 -9.25 -6.29
C GLN A 285 -2.61 -8.19 -7.24
N TYR A 286 -1.63 -7.41 -6.79
CA TYR A 286 -0.92 -6.47 -7.63
C TYR A 286 0.43 -7.01 -8.06
N TYR A 287 0.85 -6.55 -9.23
CA TYR A 287 2.14 -6.78 -9.86
C TYR A 287 2.77 -5.44 -10.23
N GLN A 288 4.08 -5.39 -10.35
CA GLN A 288 4.80 -4.27 -10.94
C GLN A 288 6.18 -4.70 -11.43
N LEU A 289 6.71 -3.99 -12.42
CA LEU A 289 8.01 -4.26 -13.01
C LEU A 289 9.05 -3.26 -12.49
N VAL A 290 10.24 -3.76 -12.14
CA VAL A 290 11.45 -2.96 -11.96
C VAL A 290 12.24 -3.02 -13.27
N LEU A 291 12.60 -1.84 -13.78
CA LEU A 291 13.44 -1.67 -14.96
C LEU A 291 14.84 -1.18 -14.56
N PRO A 292 15.86 -1.25 -15.44
CA PRO A 292 17.18 -0.70 -15.15
C PRO A 292 17.16 0.82 -14.96
N ARG A 293 16.27 1.50 -15.70
CA ARG A 293 15.97 2.93 -15.54
C ARG A 293 14.48 3.09 -15.31
N HIS A 294 14.11 3.97 -14.39
CA HIS A 294 12.71 4.35 -14.20
C HIS A 294 12.17 4.98 -15.48
N ASP A 295 11.06 4.45 -15.95
CA ASP A 295 10.42 4.83 -17.21
C ASP A 295 8.93 4.42 -17.16
N ALA A 296 8.17 4.86 -18.15
CA ALA A 296 6.76 4.56 -18.31
C ALA A 296 6.55 3.33 -19.19
N LEU A 297 5.85 2.33 -18.67
CA LEU A 297 5.41 1.13 -19.36
C LEU A 297 4.20 1.45 -20.25
N MET A 298 4.19 0.93 -21.48
CA MET A 298 2.99 0.96 -22.30
C MET A 298 2.02 -0.13 -21.86
N ILE A 299 0.88 0.27 -21.30
CA ILE A 299 -0.16 -0.62 -20.78
C ILE A 299 -1.48 -0.24 -21.44
N ALA A 300 -2.09 -1.18 -22.16
CA ALA A 300 -3.41 -0.96 -22.74
C ALA A 300 -3.53 0.33 -23.56
N GLY A 301 -2.48 0.73 -24.29
CA GLY A 301 -2.45 1.94 -25.13
C GLY A 301 -1.98 3.22 -24.43
N ALA A 302 -1.97 3.25 -23.10
CA ALA A 302 -1.51 4.41 -22.33
C ALA A 302 -0.20 4.13 -21.58
N ALA A 303 0.49 5.18 -21.14
CA ALA A 303 1.77 5.08 -20.45
C ALA A 303 1.60 5.18 -18.93
N PHE A 304 2.25 4.27 -18.20
CA PHE A 304 2.15 4.14 -16.74
C PHE A 304 3.53 4.03 -16.11
N GLU A 305 3.81 4.74 -15.02
CA GLU A 305 5.11 4.62 -14.33
C GLU A 305 5.40 3.16 -13.91
N SER A 306 6.63 2.68 -14.15
CA SER A 306 7.16 1.44 -13.56
C SER A 306 7.44 1.59 -12.05
N LEU A 307 7.95 0.54 -11.36
CA LEU A 307 8.23 0.65 -9.93
C LEU A 307 9.39 1.62 -9.67
N TYR A 308 9.09 2.76 -9.06
CA TYR A 308 10.11 3.73 -8.68
C TYR A 308 10.81 3.32 -7.37
N LEU A 309 12.12 3.06 -7.42
CA LEU A 309 12.91 2.68 -6.24
C LEU A 309 13.64 3.86 -5.58
N GLY A 310 13.72 5.01 -6.26
CA GLY A 310 14.52 6.15 -5.82
C GLY A 310 15.93 5.75 -5.40
N ARG A 311 16.31 6.16 -4.18
CA ARG A 311 17.61 5.85 -3.56
C ARG A 311 17.56 4.65 -2.61
N LEU A 312 16.57 3.76 -2.71
CA LEU A 312 16.40 2.62 -1.81
C LEU A 312 17.66 1.73 -1.76
N ARG A 313 18.37 1.58 -2.89
CA ARG A 313 19.67 0.89 -2.97
C ARG A 313 20.67 1.36 -1.91
N ARG A 314 20.68 2.66 -1.58
CA ARG A 314 21.59 3.27 -0.60
C ARG A 314 21.17 3.02 0.85
N LYS A 315 19.94 2.59 1.09
CA LYS A 315 19.36 2.30 2.40
C LYS A 315 19.36 0.79 2.67
N ARG A 316 20.56 0.21 2.77
CA ARG A 316 20.78 -1.25 2.80
C ARG A 316 20.09 -1.94 3.98
N ASP A 317 19.93 -1.23 5.09
CA ASP A 317 19.19 -1.62 6.28
C ASP A 317 17.67 -1.74 6.03
N MET A 318 17.14 -0.97 5.09
CA MET A 318 15.71 -0.96 4.76
C MET A 318 15.33 -2.00 3.70
N VAL A 319 16.24 -2.38 2.80
CA VAL A 319 15.96 -3.31 1.70
C VAL A 319 15.36 -4.66 2.17
N PRO A 320 15.88 -5.32 3.22
CA PRO A 320 15.33 -6.58 3.72
C PRO A 320 13.87 -6.50 4.19
N ALA A 321 13.38 -5.29 4.51
CA ALA A 321 12.00 -5.06 4.92
C ALA A 321 11.03 -4.98 3.73
N THR A 322 11.53 -4.90 2.50
CA THR A 322 10.72 -4.65 1.30
C THR A 322 10.45 -5.90 0.48
N LEU A 323 9.63 -5.78 -0.56
CA LEU A 323 9.42 -6.82 -1.57
C LEU A 323 10.66 -7.10 -2.44
N LEU A 324 11.76 -6.39 -2.22
CA LEU A 324 13.02 -6.49 -2.97
C LEU A 324 14.14 -7.13 -2.13
N ALA A 325 13.79 -7.75 -0.99
CA ALA A 325 14.76 -8.36 -0.08
C ALA A 325 15.63 -9.45 -0.74
N ASP A 326 15.09 -10.13 -1.76
CA ASP A 326 15.75 -11.21 -2.51
C ASP A 326 16.45 -10.71 -3.80
N MET A 327 16.45 -9.41 -4.06
CA MET A 327 17.07 -8.84 -5.26
C MET A 327 18.60 -8.85 -5.14
N ASP A 328 19.30 -9.27 -6.20
CA ASP A 328 20.77 -9.22 -6.23
C ASP A 328 21.25 -7.75 -6.13
N PRO A 329 22.06 -7.40 -5.11
CA PRO A 329 22.57 -6.04 -4.93
C PRO A 329 23.35 -5.47 -6.13
N ARG A 330 23.90 -6.33 -7.01
CA ARG A 330 24.66 -5.92 -8.20
C ARG A 330 23.77 -5.37 -9.31
N VAL A 331 22.52 -5.83 -9.39
CA VAL A 331 21.54 -5.40 -10.41
C VAL A 331 20.48 -4.46 -9.82
N PHE A 332 20.56 -4.15 -8.52
CA PHE A 332 19.64 -3.23 -7.85
C PHE A 332 19.81 -1.81 -8.41
N PRO A 333 18.80 -1.25 -9.10
CA PRO A 333 18.95 0.03 -9.76
C PRO A 333 18.77 1.20 -8.78
N GLU A 334 19.35 2.35 -9.14
CA GLU A 334 19.04 3.61 -8.50
C GLU A 334 18.24 4.46 -9.50
N HIS A 335 17.03 4.88 -9.10
CA HIS A 335 16.12 5.57 -9.99
C HIS A 335 16.14 7.07 -9.73
N VAL A 336 16.38 7.85 -10.78
CA VAL A 336 16.06 9.28 -10.82
C VAL A 336 14.68 9.43 -11.43
N ARG A 337 13.82 10.23 -10.82
CA ARG A 337 12.51 10.56 -11.39
C ARG A 337 12.62 11.91 -12.08
N ALA A 338 12.08 12.02 -13.28
CA ALA A 338 11.86 13.32 -13.90
C ALA A 338 10.92 14.14 -12.99
N GLY A 339 11.18 15.44 -12.86
CA GLY A 339 10.42 16.36 -12.01
C GLY A 339 9.03 16.70 -12.58
N TYR A 340 8.32 15.72 -13.15
CA TYR A 340 7.00 15.93 -13.71
C TYR A 340 6.02 16.40 -12.65
N GLN A 341 5.20 17.39 -13.00
CA GLN A 341 4.10 17.83 -12.15
C GLN A 341 3.13 16.66 -11.96
N VAL A 342 2.79 16.38 -10.71
CA VAL A 342 1.71 15.43 -10.38
C VAL A 342 0.42 16.24 -10.27
N LEU A 343 -0.54 15.95 -11.16
CA LEU A 343 -1.83 16.64 -11.16
C LEU A 343 -2.68 16.26 -9.95
N ARG A 344 -3.35 17.27 -9.40
CA ARG A 344 -4.40 17.14 -8.38
C ARG A 344 -5.70 16.63 -9.00
N PRO A 345 -6.67 16.17 -8.20
CA PRO A 345 -7.95 15.67 -8.71
C PRO A 345 -8.64 16.61 -9.71
N PHE A 346 -8.81 17.88 -9.38
CA PHE A 346 -9.48 18.82 -10.30
C PHE A 346 -8.71 19.02 -11.61
N GLU A 347 -7.38 19.14 -11.55
CA GLU A 347 -6.51 19.29 -12.74
C GLU A 347 -6.60 18.05 -13.64
N ALA A 348 -6.60 16.86 -13.03
CA ALA A 348 -6.72 15.59 -13.74
C ALA A 348 -8.06 15.45 -14.45
N VAL A 349 -9.15 15.87 -13.80
CA VAL A 349 -10.49 15.87 -14.41
C VAL A 349 -10.56 16.86 -15.56
N THR A 350 -10.10 18.10 -15.39
CA THR A 350 -10.07 19.10 -16.47
C THR A 350 -9.32 18.59 -17.70
N LEU A 351 -8.15 17.97 -17.53
CA LEU A 351 -7.39 17.42 -18.64
C LEU A 351 -8.10 16.23 -19.30
N ALA A 352 -8.75 15.36 -18.50
CA ALA A 352 -9.47 14.21 -19.04
C ALA A 352 -10.72 14.62 -19.84
N GLU A 353 -11.42 15.67 -19.41
CA GLU A 353 -12.56 16.25 -20.13
C GLU A 353 -12.13 16.93 -21.43
N ALA A 354 -11.03 17.70 -21.40
CA ALA A 354 -10.48 18.36 -22.59
C ALA A 354 -10.14 17.37 -23.71
N ARG A 355 -9.68 16.17 -23.36
CA ARG A 355 -9.33 15.08 -24.31
C ARG A 355 -10.49 14.23 -24.78
N ALA A 356 -11.64 14.34 -24.13
CA ALA A 356 -12.84 13.60 -24.49
C ALA A 356 -13.72 14.37 -25.47
N ALA A 357 -13.53 15.70 -25.56
CA ALA A 357 -14.11 16.59 -26.57
C ALA A 357 -13.35 16.48 -27.89
#